data_AF-A0A1G9R343-F1
#
_entry.id   AF-A0A1G9R343-F1
#
_cell.length_a   1.000
_cell.length_b   1.000
_cell.length_c   1.000
_cell.angle_alpha   90.00
_cell.angle_beta   90.00
_cell.angle_gamma   90.00
#
_symmetry.space_group_name_H-M   'P 1'
#
loop_
_entity.id
_entity.type
_entity.pdbx_description
1 polymer ?
#
loop_
_entity_poly.entity_id
_entity_poly.type
_entity_poly.pdbx_seq_one_letter_code
_entity_poly.pdbx_strand_id
1 'polypeptide(L)'
;MKLNNLFHIFIFFFLVLSSCSQEKPKDSTTNDLLIGLSADSAEVVLSRVPSFIIDEFRADSLDNIQWVNFFAVYKDTTDQEMRDFQPALEGTYTIAEGTVRFKPETEFNPGIPYFARCYTKMLLRKPEDIISTRKIFTTGDFIEFKFSTDK
;
A
#
# COMPACT_ATOMS: atom_id res chain seq x y z
N MET A 1 19.91 21.73 57.30
CA MET A 1 19.80 20.52 56.44
C MET A 1 21.07 20.47 55.59
N LYS A 2 21.88 19.41 55.68
CA LYS A 2 23.24 19.38 55.09
C LYS A 2 23.17 19.44 53.56
N LEU A 3 23.95 20.33 52.94
CA LEU A 3 24.01 20.57 51.49
C LEU A 3 24.22 19.27 50.67
N ASN A 4 24.90 18.28 51.26
CA ASN A 4 25.13 16.97 50.65
C ASN A 4 23.84 16.16 50.43
N ASN A 5 22.81 16.32 51.27
CA ASN A 5 21.51 15.67 51.04
C ASN A 5 20.71 16.33 49.91
N LEU A 6 20.94 17.62 49.63
CA LEU A 6 20.27 18.32 48.54
C LEU A 6 20.81 17.87 47.17
N PHE A 7 22.11 17.58 47.10
CA PHE A 7 22.75 17.08 45.89
C PHE A 7 22.25 15.67 45.52
N HIS A 8 22.04 14.80 46.52
CA HIS A 8 21.48 13.46 46.28
C HIS A 8 20.01 13.50 45.85
N ILE A 9 19.21 14.45 46.36
CA ILE A 9 17.82 14.65 45.92
C ILE A 9 17.77 15.11 44.46
N PHE A 10 18.69 15.99 44.05
CA PHE A 10 18.77 16.46 42.65
C PHE A 10 19.16 15.35 41.67
N ILE A 11 20.10 14.48 42.05
CA ILE A 11 20.52 13.32 41.24
C ILE A 11 19.39 12.29 41.13
N PHE A 12 18.65 12.04 42.21
CA PHE A 12 17.51 11.12 42.19
C PHE A 12 16.39 11.64 41.30
N PHE A 13 16.14 12.95 41.29
CA PHE A 13 15.13 13.57 40.42
C PHE A 13 15.52 13.52 38.92
N PHE A 14 16.82 13.60 38.61
CA PHE A 14 17.31 13.53 37.22
C PHE A 14 17.23 12.11 36.62
N LEU A 15 17.31 11.06 37.44
CA LEU A 15 17.23 9.66 36.99
C LEU A 15 15.80 9.20 36.65
N VAL A 16 14.77 9.89 37.14
CA VAL A 16 13.36 9.57 36.84
C VAL A 16 12.92 10.12 35.47
N LEU A 17 13.68 11.04 34.88
CA LEU A 17 13.32 11.71 33.61
C LEU A 17 13.84 11.02 32.34
N SER A 18 14.56 9.89 32.45
CA SER A 18 15.16 9.20 31.30
C SER A 18 14.46 7.92 30.85
N SER A 19 13.29 7.58 31.41
CA SER A 19 12.56 6.36 31.04
C SER A 19 11.34 6.64 30.16
N CYS A 20 11.59 7.20 28.98
CA CYS A 20 10.72 7.03 27.82
C CYS A 20 11.60 6.61 26.64
N SER A 21 12.16 5.40 26.70
CA SER A 21 12.41 4.67 25.46
C SER A 21 11.05 4.36 24.87
N GLN A 22 10.53 5.27 24.04
CA GLN A 22 9.57 4.87 23.03
C GLN A 22 10.29 3.83 22.18
N GLU A 23 9.97 2.57 22.40
CA GLU A 23 10.10 1.59 21.33
C GLU A 23 9.43 2.25 20.14
N LYS A 24 10.23 2.57 19.10
CA LYS A 24 9.66 2.95 17.83
C LYS A 24 8.65 1.85 17.52
N PRO A 25 7.35 2.15 17.34
CA PRO A 25 6.47 1.15 16.79
C PRO A 25 7.18 0.73 15.51
N LYS A 26 7.55 -0.54 15.49
CA LYS A 26 8.03 -1.21 14.28
C LYS A 26 6.88 -0.95 13.31
N ASP A 27 7.08 -0.02 12.38
CA ASP A 27 6.12 0.30 11.32
C ASP A 27 5.90 -1.02 10.55
N SER A 28 4.99 -1.84 11.06
CA SER A 28 4.46 -3.02 10.41
C SER A 28 3.05 -2.71 9.90
N THR A 29 2.78 -1.45 9.59
CA THR A 29 1.57 -1.00 8.91
C THR A 29 1.73 -1.08 7.39
N THR A 30 2.53 -2.03 6.94
CA THR A 30 2.58 -2.51 5.56
C THR A 30 2.63 -4.02 5.67
N ASN A 31 1.48 -4.70 5.61
CA ASN A 31 1.35 -6.13 5.27
C ASN A 31 -0.09 -6.59 5.46
N ASP A 32 -1.01 -6.13 4.62
CA ASP A 32 -2.26 -6.89 4.47
C ASP A 32 -2.89 -6.78 3.09
N LEU A 33 -2.59 -5.76 2.29
CA LEU A 33 -3.02 -5.79 0.89
C LEU A 33 -2.46 -7.03 0.18
N LEU A 34 -3.34 -7.75 -0.50
CA LEU A 34 -2.99 -8.95 -1.25
C LEU A 34 -3.49 -8.79 -2.68
N ILE A 35 -2.60 -8.95 -3.66
CA ILE A 35 -2.99 -9.03 -5.07
C ILE A 35 -2.92 -10.50 -5.48
N GLY A 36 -3.96 -10.98 -6.16
CA GLY A 36 -4.04 -12.33 -6.70
C GLY A 36 -4.96 -12.41 -7.92
N LEU A 37 -5.21 -13.62 -8.39
CA LEU A 37 -6.19 -13.90 -9.45
C LEU A 37 -7.52 -14.36 -8.86
N SER A 38 -8.60 -14.11 -9.59
CA SER A 38 -9.88 -14.78 -9.36
C SER A 38 -9.75 -16.30 -9.58
N ALA A 39 -10.72 -17.07 -9.07
CA ALA A 39 -10.68 -18.54 -9.17
C ALA A 39 -10.69 -19.06 -10.62
N ASP A 40 -11.24 -18.29 -11.56
CA ASP A 40 -11.27 -18.55 -13.00
C ASP A 40 -10.13 -17.85 -13.76
N SER A 41 -9.23 -17.14 -13.06
CA SER A 41 -8.14 -16.35 -13.62
C SER A 41 -8.55 -15.24 -14.61
N ALA A 42 -9.84 -14.87 -14.65
CA ALA A 42 -10.34 -13.82 -15.55
C ALA A 42 -10.13 -12.39 -15.00
N GLU A 43 -9.92 -12.25 -13.69
CA GLU A 43 -9.79 -10.97 -13.01
C GLU A 43 -8.55 -10.94 -12.11
N VAL A 44 -7.95 -9.76 -11.96
CA VAL A 44 -6.96 -9.50 -10.92
C VAL A 44 -7.67 -8.88 -9.72
N VAL A 45 -7.48 -9.48 -8.55
CA VAL A 45 -8.19 -9.13 -7.32
C VAL A 45 -7.21 -8.52 -6.33
N LEU A 46 -7.47 -7.27 -5.95
CA LEU A 46 -6.84 -6.62 -4.80
C LEU A 46 -7.75 -6.83 -3.58
N SER A 47 -7.27 -7.62 -2.63
CA SER A 47 -7.96 -8.02 -1.41
C SER A 47 -7.42 -7.29 -0.18
N ARG A 48 -8.23 -7.34 0.91
CA ARG A 48 -7.91 -6.73 2.21
C ARG A 48 -7.68 -5.21 2.12
N VAL A 49 -8.38 -4.55 1.20
CA VAL A 49 -8.36 -3.09 1.10
C VAL A 49 -9.04 -2.52 2.34
N PRO A 50 -8.42 -1.57 3.06
CA PRO A 50 -9.03 -0.96 4.23
C PRO A 50 -10.41 -0.35 3.89
N SER A 51 -11.38 -0.52 4.78
CA SER A 51 -12.77 -0.12 4.52
C SER A 51 -12.91 1.37 4.20
N PHE A 52 -12.12 2.24 4.86
CA PHE A 52 -12.15 3.68 4.61
C PHE A 52 -11.75 4.06 3.17
N ILE A 53 -10.90 3.26 2.52
CA ILE A 53 -10.52 3.44 1.11
C ILE A 53 -11.57 2.90 0.16
N ILE A 54 -12.18 1.77 0.51
CA ILE A 54 -13.31 1.23 -0.24
C ILE A 54 -14.49 2.22 -0.23
N ASP A 55 -14.73 2.89 0.90
CA ASP A 55 -15.80 3.88 1.03
C ASP A 55 -15.47 5.15 0.23
N GLU A 56 -14.21 5.58 0.21
CA GLU A 56 -13.74 6.68 -0.64
C GLU A 56 -13.97 6.40 -2.14
N PHE A 57 -13.58 5.21 -2.60
CA PHE A 57 -13.79 4.79 -3.99
C PHE A 57 -15.26 4.63 -4.41
N ARG A 58 -16.17 4.42 -3.44
CA ARG A 58 -17.61 4.37 -3.70
C ARG A 58 -18.24 5.75 -3.73
N ALA A 59 -17.76 6.64 -2.86
CA ALA A 59 -18.25 8.00 -2.74
C ALA A 59 -17.77 8.88 -3.91
N ASP A 60 -16.51 8.72 -4.29
CA ASP A 60 -15.90 9.39 -5.44
C ASP A 60 -15.83 8.40 -6.60
N SER A 61 -16.64 8.62 -7.64
CA SER A 61 -16.59 7.79 -8.84
C SER A 61 -15.29 8.06 -9.56
N LEU A 62 -14.29 7.21 -9.33
CA LEU A 62 -12.98 7.34 -9.95
C LEU A 62 -13.05 7.13 -11.46
N ASP A 63 -12.38 8.01 -12.21
CA ASP A 63 -12.13 7.81 -13.63
C ASP A 63 -11.04 6.74 -13.84
N ASN A 64 -10.84 6.33 -15.11
CA ASN A 64 -9.87 5.30 -15.44
C ASN A 64 -8.43 5.69 -15.08
N ILE A 65 -8.07 6.98 -15.22
CA ILE A 65 -6.72 7.48 -14.90
C ILE A 65 -6.45 7.36 -13.41
N GLN A 66 -7.44 7.74 -12.59
CA GLN A 66 -7.37 7.60 -11.13
C GLN A 66 -7.26 6.14 -10.72
N TRP A 67 -8.02 5.24 -11.36
CA TRP A 67 -7.89 3.80 -11.12
C TRP A 67 -6.50 3.27 -11.44
N VAL A 68 -5.97 3.57 -12.63
CA VAL A 68 -4.61 3.15 -13.04
C VAL A 68 -3.55 3.69 -12.08
N ASN A 69 -3.72 4.92 -11.58
CA ASN A 69 -2.82 5.49 -10.57
C ASN A 69 -2.87 4.78 -9.21
N PHE A 70 -3.96 4.06 -8.90
CA PHE A 70 -4.11 3.30 -7.67
C PHE A 70 -3.75 1.82 -7.85
N PHE A 71 -4.35 1.17 -8.83
CA PHE A 71 -4.23 -0.26 -9.10
C PHE A 71 -4.21 -0.48 -10.60
N ALA A 72 -3.07 -0.90 -11.14
CA ALA A 72 -2.87 -1.10 -12.57
C ALA A 72 -2.37 -2.50 -12.88
N VAL A 73 -2.75 -3.00 -14.05
CA VAL A 73 -2.31 -4.29 -14.58
C VAL A 73 -1.61 -4.08 -15.91
N TYR A 74 -0.54 -4.80 -16.13
CA TYR A 74 0.35 -4.65 -17.27
C TYR A 74 0.70 -6.01 -17.85
N LYS A 75 1.02 -6.04 -19.14
CA LYS A 75 1.73 -7.16 -19.75
C LYS A 75 3.20 -7.10 -19.32
N ASP A 76 3.82 -8.22 -18.96
CA ASP A 76 5.25 -8.22 -18.65
C ASP A 76 6.06 -8.24 -19.96
N THR A 77 7.14 -7.46 -19.99
CA THR A 77 8.04 -7.35 -21.13
C THR A 77 9.39 -7.97 -20.79
N THR A 78 10.05 -8.56 -21.77
CA THR A 78 11.43 -9.05 -21.61
C THR A 78 12.43 -7.91 -21.44
N ASP A 79 12.11 -6.74 -22.01
CA ASP A 79 12.86 -5.50 -21.82
C ASP A 79 12.42 -4.83 -20.50
N GLN A 80 13.31 -4.86 -19.50
CA GLN A 80 13.05 -4.30 -18.18
C GLN A 80 13.09 -2.77 -18.18
N GLU A 81 13.84 -2.14 -19.08
CA GLU A 81 13.94 -0.68 -19.13
C GLU A 81 12.63 -0.08 -19.65
N MET A 82 11.98 -0.77 -20.58
CA MET A 82 10.69 -0.34 -21.17
C MET A 82 9.47 -0.71 -20.33
N ARG A 83 9.64 -1.61 -19.34
CA ARG A 83 8.56 -2.16 -18.50
C ARG A 83 7.76 -1.10 -17.74
N ASP A 84 8.40 -0.01 -17.34
CA ASP A 84 7.77 1.07 -16.58
C ASP A 84 7.17 2.18 -17.47
N PHE A 85 7.45 2.16 -18.78
CA PHE A 85 6.96 3.15 -19.75
C PHE A 85 5.78 2.66 -20.57
N GLN A 86 5.41 1.39 -20.44
CA GLN A 86 4.24 0.85 -21.14
C GLN A 86 2.93 1.33 -20.49
N PRO A 87 1.86 1.49 -21.28
CA PRO A 87 0.55 1.77 -20.74
C PRO A 87 0.01 0.56 -19.94
N ALA A 88 -0.83 0.85 -18.96
CA ALA A 88 -1.63 -0.18 -18.29
C ALA A 88 -2.63 -0.80 -19.28
N LEU A 89 -3.05 -2.04 -19.01
CA LEU A 89 -4.12 -2.69 -19.74
C LEU A 89 -5.43 -1.94 -19.51
N GLU A 90 -6.19 -1.75 -20.59
CA GLU A 90 -7.55 -1.24 -20.51
C GLU A 90 -8.47 -2.30 -19.92
N GLY A 91 -9.44 -1.85 -19.13
CA GLY A 91 -10.31 -2.73 -18.38
C GLY A 91 -11.29 -1.99 -17.48
N THR A 92 -12.14 -2.76 -16.83
CA THR A 92 -13.15 -2.27 -15.90
C THR A 92 -12.76 -2.63 -14.46
N TYR A 93 -12.93 -1.66 -13.56
CA TYR A 93 -12.75 -1.84 -12.13
C TYR A 93 -14.11 -2.02 -11.46
N THR A 94 -14.22 -3.00 -10.58
CA THR A 94 -15.42 -3.21 -9.76
C THR A 94 -15.03 -3.36 -8.29
N ILE A 95 -15.92 -2.88 -7.41
CA ILE A 95 -15.70 -2.91 -5.97
C ILE A 95 -16.77 -3.80 -5.35
N ALA A 96 -16.34 -4.91 -4.72
CA ALA A 96 -17.23 -5.85 -4.07
C ALA A 96 -16.59 -6.38 -2.78
N GLU A 97 -17.35 -6.43 -1.69
CA GLU A 97 -16.94 -7.14 -0.45
C GLU A 97 -15.58 -6.72 0.14
N GLY A 98 -15.19 -5.44 0.00
CA GLY A 98 -13.89 -4.96 0.47
C GLY A 98 -12.71 -5.35 -0.42
N THR A 99 -13.00 -5.75 -1.66
CA THR A 99 -12.03 -6.06 -2.71
C THR A 99 -12.23 -5.14 -3.90
N VAL A 100 -11.14 -4.84 -4.60
CA VAL A 100 -11.14 -4.20 -5.91
C VAL A 100 -10.78 -5.24 -6.95
N ARG A 101 -11.59 -5.38 -7.98
CA ARG A 101 -11.41 -6.36 -9.06
C ARG A 101 -11.17 -5.61 -10.35
N PHE A 102 -10.10 -5.98 -11.04
CA PHE A 102 -9.81 -5.50 -12.39
C PHE A 102 -10.11 -6.63 -13.39
N LYS A 103 -10.98 -6.33 -14.36
CA LYS A 103 -11.25 -7.19 -15.50
C LYS A 103 -10.72 -6.50 -16.77
N PRO A 104 -9.75 -7.10 -17.49
CA PRO A 104 -9.24 -6.48 -18.71
C PRO A 104 -10.31 -6.51 -19.81
N GLU A 105 -10.26 -5.56 -20.74
CA GLU A 105 -11.16 -5.57 -21.92
C GLU A 105 -10.87 -6.75 -22.85
N THR A 106 -9.58 -7.11 -22.97
CA THR A 106 -9.12 -8.30 -23.67
C THR A 106 -8.68 -9.33 -22.65
N GLU A 107 -9.18 -10.57 -22.76
CA GLU A 107 -8.83 -11.66 -21.85
C GLU A 107 -7.31 -11.90 -21.75
N PHE A 108 -6.85 -12.41 -20.61
CA PHE A 108 -5.44 -12.75 -20.43
C PHE A 108 -5.03 -13.91 -21.33
N ASN A 109 -3.96 -13.70 -22.09
CA ASN A 109 -3.48 -14.70 -23.04
C ASN A 109 -2.69 -15.79 -22.29
N PRO A 110 -2.99 -17.09 -22.55
CA PRO A 110 -2.29 -18.19 -21.91
C PRO A 110 -0.79 -18.16 -22.20
N GLY A 111 0.02 -18.42 -21.17
CA GLY A 111 1.48 -18.42 -21.27
C GLY A 111 2.13 -17.05 -21.44
N ILE A 112 1.36 -15.96 -21.50
CA ILE A 112 1.91 -14.59 -21.47
C ILE A 112 2.07 -14.16 -20.01
N PRO A 113 3.25 -13.65 -19.60
CA PRO A 113 3.42 -13.09 -18.27
C PRO A 113 2.77 -11.71 -18.16
N TYR A 114 2.15 -11.45 -17.03
CA TYR A 114 1.52 -10.20 -16.64
C TYR A 114 1.96 -9.82 -15.23
N PHE A 115 1.78 -8.56 -14.87
CA PHE A 115 1.96 -8.10 -13.51
C PHE A 115 0.97 -7.01 -13.14
N ALA A 116 0.61 -6.95 -11.88
CA ALA A 116 -0.26 -5.93 -11.31
C ALA A 116 0.48 -5.17 -10.22
N ARG A 117 0.25 -3.85 -10.16
CA ARG A 117 0.81 -2.96 -9.15
C ARG A 117 -0.30 -2.22 -8.42
N CYS A 118 -0.24 -2.21 -7.10
CA CYS A 118 -1.03 -1.29 -6.28
C CYS A 118 -0.10 -0.23 -5.67
N TYR A 119 -0.34 1.02 -6.02
CA TYR A 119 0.46 2.16 -5.60
C TYR A 119 -0.06 2.68 -4.25
N THR A 120 0.70 2.43 -3.19
CA THR A 120 0.23 2.59 -1.81
C THR A 120 0.36 4.02 -1.27
N LYS A 121 0.81 4.97 -2.11
CA LYS A 121 1.29 6.29 -1.67
C LYS A 121 0.19 7.24 -1.17
N MET A 122 -1.07 7.07 -1.57
CA MET A 122 -2.13 8.03 -1.23
C MET A 122 -3.23 7.51 -0.30
N LEU A 123 -3.41 6.19 -0.19
CA LEU A 123 -4.69 5.68 0.34
C LEU A 123 -4.53 4.80 1.59
N LEU A 124 -3.40 4.17 1.87
CA LEU A 124 -3.35 3.22 2.99
C LEU A 124 -3.04 3.82 4.36
N ARG A 125 -2.92 5.15 4.48
CA ARG A 125 -2.62 5.80 5.77
C ARG A 125 -3.89 6.41 6.35
N LYS A 126 -4.13 6.16 7.64
CA LYS A 126 -5.15 6.91 8.35
C LYS A 126 -4.73 8.38 8.37
N PRO A 127 -5.67 9.34 8.29
CA PRO A 127 -5.34 10.77 8.36
C PRO A 127 -4.46 11.14 9.57
N GLU A 128 -4.63 10.42 10.67
CA GLU A 128 -3.86 10.55 11.92
C GLU A 128 -2.36 10.24 11.76
N ASP A 129 -2.00 9.30 10.86
CA ASP A 129 -0.61 8.85 10.64
C ASP A 129 0.19 9.83 9.77
N ILE A 130 -0.51 10.64 8.96
CA ILE A 130 0.11 11.67 8.10
C ILE A 130 0.66 12.81 8.97
N ILE A 131 -0.07 13.16 10.03
CA ILE A 131 0.27 14.26 10.94
C ILE A 131 1.43 13.88 11.87
N SER A 132 1.48 12.62 12.32
CA SER A 132 2.46 12.14 13.29
C SER A 132 3.87 11.97 12.71
N THR A 133 3.99 11.56 11.44
CA THR A 133 5.27 11.12 10.87
C THR A 133 6.15 12.24 10.31
N ARG A 134 5.60 13.43 9.98
CA ARG A 134 6.30 14.63 9.42
C ARG A 134 7.37 14.33 8.35
N LYS A 135 7.26 13.20 7.65
CA LYS A 135 8.20 12.78 6.59
C LYS A 135 7.47 12.80 5.26
N ILE A 136 7.92 13.67 4.37
CA ILE A 136 7.51 13.68 2.97
C ILE A 136 8.36 12.64 2.25
N PHE A 137 7.80 11.45 2.02
CA PHE A 137 8.51 10.38 1.30
C PHE A 137 8.41 10.64 -0.21
N THR A 138 9.55 10.97 -0.82
CA THR A 138 9.69 11.24 -2.25
C THR A 138 10.26 10.02 -2.96
N THR A 139 9.36 9.09 -3.37
CA THR A 139 9.40 8.04 -4.42
C THR A 139 8.91 6.65 -3.91
N GLY A 140 8.05 5.99 -4.69
CA GLY A 140 8.31 4.59 -5.06
C GLY A 140 7.55 3.40 -4.46
N ASP A 141 6.76 3.49 -3.38
CA ASP A 141 6.23 2.25 -2.78
C ASP A 141 4.97 1.74 -3.51
N PHE A 142 5.08 0.56 -4.13
CA PHE A 142 3.99 -0.24 -4.67
C PHE A 142 4.14 -1.70 -4.24
N ILE A 143 3.03 -2.42 -4.13
CA ILE A 143 3.04 -3.88 -4.08
C ILE A 143 2.86 -4.44 -5.49
N GLU A 144 3.59 -5.50 -5.82
CA GLU A 144 3.55 -6.11 -7.15
C GLU A 144 3.19 -7.59 -7.05
N PHE A 145 2.37 -8.05 -7.98
CA PHE A 145 2.05 -9.46 -8.17
C PHE A 145 2.21 -9.83 -9.63
N LYS A 146 3.02 -10.86 -9.90
CA LYS A 146 3.27 -11.40 -11.23
C LYS A 146 2.47 -12.69 -11.43
N PHE A 147 1.92 -12.87 -12.61
CA PHE A 147 1.13 -14.05 -12.95
C PHE A 147 1.19 -14.39 -14.44
N SER A 148 0.80 -15.61 -14.78
CA SER A 148 0.49 -16.06 -16.13
C SER A 148 -0.71 -16.99 -16.05
N THR A 149 -1.56 -17.00 -17.07
CA THR A 149 -2.67 -17.95 -17.14
C THR A 149 -2.21 -19.25 -17.79
N ASP A 150 -2.57 -20.38 -17.20
CA ASP A 150 -2.13 -21.72 -17.64
C ASP A 150 -3.11 -22.40 -18.62
N LYS A 151 -4.20 -21.73 -18.98
CA LYS A 151 -5.29 -22.25 -19.82
C LYS A 151 -5.76 -21.23 -20.82
#